data_AF-A0A016UHU3-F1
#
_entry.id   AF-A0A016UHU3-F1
#
_cell.length_a   1.000
_cell.length_b   1.000
_cell.length_c   1.000
_cell.angle_alpha   90.00
_cell.angle_beta   90.00
_cell.angle_gamma   90.00
#
_symmetry.space_group_name_H-M   'P 1'
#
loop_
_entity.id
_entity.type
_entity.pdbx_description
1 polymer ?
#
loop_
_entity_poly.entity_id
_entity_poly.type
_entity_poly.pdbx_seq_one_letter_code
_entity_poly.pdbx_strand_id
1 'polypeptide(L)'
;MLSTMHFNTLRLAEMAGERRVQRVVEVRRKFFSRASRMVFKAPVPHLWRDQIAQAVLDPRRRHHEDPAAEVNLQDDELNVQEMIDAEDAFEGGEVEDIFD
;
A
#
# COMPACT_ATOMS: atom_id res chain seq x y z
N MET A 1 -8.55 4.32 -6.13
CA MET A 1 -8.27 5.55 -5.34
C MET A 1 -6.98 5.48 -4.50
N LEU A 2 -6.45 4.31 -4.14
CA LEU A 2 -5.19 4.19 -3.39
C LEU A 2 -3.97 4.77 -4.11
N SER A 3 -3.92 4.67 -5.44
CA SER A 3 -2.82 5.19 -6.26
C SER A 3 -2.67 6.72 -6.20
N THR A 4 -3.79 7.46 -6.14
CA THR A 4 -3.78 8.92 -6.05
C THR A 4 -3.36 9.41 -4.67
N MET A 5 -3.84 8.78 -3.59
CA MET A 5 -3.38 9.03 -2.21
C MET A 5 -1.88 8.77 -2.05
N HIS A 6 -1.38 7.68 -2.63
CA HIS A 6 0.04 7.34 -2.62
C HIS A 6 0.87 8.40 -3.35
N PHE A 7 0.45 8.81 -4.56
CA PHE A 7 1.12 9.86 -5.32
C PHE A 7 1.16 11.20 -4.58
N ASN A 8 0.03 11.60 -3.96
CA ASN A 8 -0.06 12.84 -3.19
C ASN A 8 0.89 12.83 -1.99
N THR A 9 0.95 11.71 -1.26
CA THR A 9 1.86 11.53 -0.12
C THR A 9 3.32 11.69 -0.56
N LEU A 10 3.70 11.05 -1.66
CA LEU A 10 5.04 11.17 -2.22
C LEU A 10 5.36 12.61 -2.65
N ARG A 11 4.38 13.33 -3.20
CA ARG A 11 4.54 14.73 -3.60
C ARG A 11 4.73 15.65 -2.39
N LEU A 12 3.96 15.43 -1.33
CA LEU A 12 4.10 16.16 -0.06
C LEU A 12 5.49 15.93 0.56
N ALA A 13 5.96 14.67 0.57
CA ALA A 13 7.30 14.33 1.07
C ALA A 13 8.44 14.94 0.23
N GLU A 14 8.22 15.14 -1.08
CA GLU A 14 9.17 15.90 -1.92
C GLU A 14 9.20 17.38 -1.54
N MET A 15 8.04 18.01 -1.32
CA MET A 15 7.96 19.41 -0.92
C MET A 15 8.53 19.65 0.49
N ALA A 16 8.35 18.70 1.41
CA ALA A 16 8.94 18.72 2.74
C ALA A 16 10.46 18.45 2.75
N GLY A 17 11.03 18.04 1.60
CA GLY A 17 12.46 17.76 1.47
C GLY A 17 12.93 16.43 2.04
N GLU A 18 12.01 15.56 2.45
CA GLU A 18 12.24 14.19 2.92
C GLU A 18 12.62 13.26 1.75
N ARG A 19 11.98 13.45 0.58
CA ARG A 19 12.21 12.64 -0.62
C ARG A 19 13.22 13.28 -1.57
N ARG A 20 14.52 13.06 -1.32
CA ARG A 20 15.63 13.62 -2.12
C ARG A 20 16.03 12.73 -3.31
N VAL A 21 16.55 13.34 -4.37
CA VAL A 21 17.14 12.59 -5.49
C VAL A 21 18.43 11.93 -5.02
N GLN A 22 18.53 10.61 -5.17
CA GLN A 22 19.73 9.84 -4.82
C GLN A 22 20.59 9.57 -6.05
N ARG A 23 19.96 9.23 -7.17
CA ARG A 23 20.68 8.84 -8.39
C ARG A 23 19.92 9.31 -9.63
N VAL A 24 20.66 9.78 -10.61
CA VAL A 24 20.14 10.06 -11.94
C VAL A 24 20.90 9.18 -12.93
N VAL A 25 20.17 8.47 -13.79
CA VAL A 25 20.74 7.64 -14.84
C VAL A 25 20.19 8.11 -16.17
N GLU A 26 21.08 8.42 -17.10
CA GLU A 26 20.71 8.68 -18.48
C GLU A 26 20.89 7.40 -19.30
N VAL A 27 19.79 6.91 -19.84
CA VAL A 27 19.76 5.69 -20.66
C VAL A 27 19.48 6.09 -22.09
N ARG A 28 20.49 5.93 -22.96
CA ARG A 28 20.33 6.07 -24.41
C ARG A 28 20.26 4.68 -25.04
N ARG A 29 19.07 4.31 -25.53
CA ARG A 29 18.87 3.02 -26.20
C ARG A 29 19.43 3.07 -27.62
N LYS A 30 19.94 1.94 -28.11
CA LYS A 30 20.63 1.80 -29.42
C LYS A 30 19.88 2.41 -30.61
N PHE A 31 18.55 2.34 -30.60
CA PHE A 31 17.69 2.84 -31.69
C PHE A 31 16.91 4.12 -31.34
N PHE A 32 17.10 4.68 -30.15
CA PHE A 32 16.44 5.92 -29.75
C PHE A 32 17.41 7.11 -29.88
N SER A 33 16.97 8.13 -30.61
CA SER A 33 17.72 9.39 -30.76
C SER A 33 17.85 10.15 -29.44
N ARG A 34 16.81 10.09 -28.60
CA ARG A 34 16.73 10.78 -27.31
C ARG A 34 17.20 9.89 -26.15
N ALA A 35 18.02 10.45 -25.26
CA ALA A 35 18.34 9.83 -23.98
C ALA A 35 17.16 9.97 -23.00
N SER A 36 16.79 8.88 -22.34
CA SER A 36 15.80 8.89 -21.27
C SER A 36 16.49 9.14 -19.94
N ARG A 37 15.93 10.03 -19.12
CA ARG A 37 16.46 10.37 -17.80
C ARG A 37 15.63 9.69 -16.73
N MET A 38 16.25 8.75 -16.01
CA MET A 38 15.65 8.07 -14.87
C MET A 38 16.16 8.70 -13.57
N VAL A 39 15.23 9.08 -12.69
CA VAL A 39 15.54 9.74 -11.41
C VAL A 39 15.10 8.83 -10.27
N PHE A 40 16.06 8.31 -9.53
CA PHE A 40 15.84 7.54 -8.33
C PHE A 40 15.84 8.48 -7.13
N LYS A 41 14.76 8.42 -6.35
CA LYS A 41 14.59 9.23 -5.13
C LYS A 41 14.66 8.33 -3.90
N ALA A 42 15.00 8.91 -2.77
CA ALA A 42 14.98 8.22 -1.49
C ALA A 42 13.58 7.65 -1.21
N PRO A 43 13.49 6.47 -0.59
CA PRO A 43 12.21 5.96 -0.10
C PRO A 43 11.69 6.88 1.02
N VAL A 44 10.38 7.05 1.06
CA VAL A 44 9.71 7.78 2.15
C VAL A 44 9.18 6.74 3.14
N PRO A 45 9.53 6.84 4.42
CA PRO A 45 8.98 5.94 5.43
C PRO A 45 7.46 6.18 5.55
N HIS A 46 6.67 5.14 5.39
CA HIS A 46 5.22 5.22 5.50
C HIS A 46 4.76 4.69 6.86
N LEU A 47 5.15 5.39 7.93
CA LEU A 47 4.94 4.94 9.32
C LEU A 47 3.50 4.49 9.61
N TRP A 48 2.50 5.25 9.13
CA TRP A 48 1.09 4.91 9.30
C TRP A 48 0.70 3.62 8.58
N ARG A 49 1.21 3.40 7.36
CA ARG A 49 0.98 2.16 6.59
C ARG A 49 1.63 0.98 7.31
N ASP A 50 2.84 1.17 7.80
CA ASP A 50 3.58 0.11 8.50
C ASP A 50 2.87 -0.23 9.83
N GLN A 51 2.38 0.76 10.56
CA GLN A 51 1.58 0.59 11.77
C GLN A 51 0.26 -0.15 11.50
N ILE A 52 -0.50 0.24 10.47
CA ILE A 52 -1.74 -0.46 10.07
C ILE A 52 -1.41 -1.90 9.67
N ALA A 53 -0.37 -2.11 8.88
CA ALA A 53 0.04 -3.43 8.47
C ALA A 53 0.40 -4.31 9.67
N GLN A 54 1.15 -3.79 10.65
CA GLN A 54 1.43 -4.52 11.90
C GLN A 54 0.16 -4.79 12.70
N ALA A 55 -0.72 -3.81 12.86
CA ALA A 55 -1.97 -3.96 13.60
C ALA A 55 -2.90 -5.03 12.99
N VAL A 56 -2.87 -5.23 11.67
CA VAL A 56 -3.63 -6.28 10.98
C VAL A 56 -2.92 -7.63 11.03
N LEU A 57 -1.59 -7.65 10.83
CA LEU A 57 -0.83 -8.89 10.76
C LEU A 57 -0.58 -9.54 12.12
N ASP A 58 -0.46 -8.75 13.19
CA ASP A 58 -0.21 -9.25 14.54
C ASP A 58 -1.36 -10.13 15.07
N PRO A 59 -2.65 -9.73 14.98
CA PRO A 59 -3.77 -10.61 15.32
C PRO A 59 -3.83 -11.85 14.44
N ARG A 60 -3.61 -11.70 13.12
CA ARG A 60 -3.61 -12.84 12.18
C ARG A 60 -2.52 -13.86 12.51
N ARG A 61 -1.32 -13.39 12.86
CA ARG A 61 -0.22 -14.25 13.31
C ARG A 61 -0.60 -15.00 14.58
N ARG A 62 -1.14 -14.30 15.59
CA ARG A 62 -1.57 -14.92 16.85
C ARG A 62 -2.64 -16.00 16.65
N HIS A 63 -3.64 -15.72 15.82
CA HIS A 63 -4.68 -16.69 15.47
C HIS A 63 -4.13 -17.92 14.75
N HIS A 64 -3.11 -17.76 13.90
CA HIS A 64 -2.48 -18.88 13.21
C HIS A 64 -1.57 -19.71 14.13
N GLU A 65 -0.93 -19.08 15.12
CA GLU A 65 -0.01 -19.75 16.06
C GLU A 65 -0.75 -20.52 17.17
N ASP A 66 -1.91 -20.03 17.61
CA ASP A 66 -2.78 -20.73 18.56
C ASP A 66 -4.26 -20.53 18.20
N PRO A 67 -4.88 -21.48 17.47
CA PRO A 67 -6.28 -21.40 17.09
C PRO A 67 -7.25 -21.59 18.27
N ALA A 68 -6.76 -22.03 19.44
CA ALA A 68 -7.56 -22.29 20.64
C ALA A 68 -7.38 -21.21 21.72
N ALA A 69 -6.42 -20.29 21.56
CA ALA A 69 -6.37 -19.07 22.34
C ALA A 69 -7.63 -18.26 22.00
N GLU A 70 -8.64 -18.31 22.88
CA GLU A 70 -9.77 -17.39 22.86
C GLU A 70 -9.21 -15.97 22.73
N VAL A 71 -9.36 -15.41 21.53
CA VAL A 71 -9.20 -13.97 21.36
C VAL A 71 -10.34 -13.40 22.18
N ASN A 72 -10.04 -12.83 23.36
CA ASN A 72 -10.96 -11.95 24.07
C ASN A 72 -11.18 -10.72 23.18
N LEU A 73 -12.02 -10.89 22.15
CA LEU A 73 -12.46 -9.89 21.17
C LEU A 73 -13.45 -8.89 21.79
N GLN A 74 -13.63 -8.91 23.11
CA GLN A 74 -14.60 -8.05 23.78
C GLN A 74 -14.12 -6.60 23.93
N ASP A 75 -12.81 -6.32 23.77
CA ASP A 75 -12.27 -4.99 24.09
C ASP A 75 -11.73 -4.17 22.90
N ASP A 76 -11.67 -4.68 21.67
CA ASP A 76 -11.37 -3.82 20.50
C ASP A 76 -12.06 -4.35 19.22
N GLU A 77 -13.08 -3.60 18.81
CA GLU A 77 -13.93 -3.76 17.62
C GLU A 77 -13.15 -3.70 16.30
N LEU A 78 -12.38 -4.75 15.98
CA LEU A 78 -11.98 -5.04 14.60
C LEU A 78 -12.24 -6.52 14.35
N ASN A 79 -13.49 -6.83 14.01
CA ASN A 79 -13.91 -8.15 13.56
C ASN A 79 -13.19 -8.49 12.26
N VAL A 80 -12.02 -9.13 12.40
CA VAL A 80 -11.14 -9.50 11.28
C VAL A 80 -11.88 -10.37 10.26
N GLN A 81 -12.87 -11.16 10.70
CA GLN A 81 -13.69 -11.97 9.81
C GLN A 81 -14.59 -11.09 8.92
N GLU A 82 -15.24 -10.07 9.49
CA GLU A 82 -16.07 -9.14 8.73
C GLU A 82 -15.25 -8.31 7.72
N MET A 83 -14.00 -8.01 8.04
CA MET A 83 -13.08 -7.38 7.08
C MET A 83 -12.69 -8.32 5.93
N ILE A 84 -12.43 -9.60 6.21
CA ILE A 84 -12.12 -10.61 5.19
C ILE A 84 -13.34 -10.82 4.27
N ASP A 85 -14.52 -10.96 4.87
CA ASP A 85 -15.77 -11.15 4.14
C ASP A 85 -16.11 -9.93 3.25
N ALA A 86 -15.77 -8.71 3.71
CA ALA A 86 -15.94 -7.49 2.92
C ALA A 86 -14.93 -7.38 1.76
N GLU A 87 -13.69 -7.84 1.93
CA GLU A 87 -12.70 -7.88 0.84
C GLU A 87 -13.11 -8.90 -0.23
N ASP A 88 -13.56 -10.09 0.16
CA ASP A 88 -14.04 -11.14 -0.76
C ASP A 88 -15.31 -10.71 -1.52
N ALA A 89 -16.21 -9.95 -0.87
CA ALA A 89 -17.41 -9.40 -1.51
C ALA A 89 -17.09 -8.39 -2.63
N PHE A 90 -15.95 -7.70 -2.56
CA PHE A 90 -15.50 -6.76 -3.59
C PHE A 90 -14.77 -7.45 -4.75
N GLU A 91 -14.18 -8.63 -4.55
CA GLU A 91 -13.46 -9.37 -5.58
C GLU A 91 -14.40 -10.09 -6.58
N GLY A 92 -15.65 -10.33 -6.19
CA GLY A 92 -16.69 -10.97 -7.02
C GLY A 92 -17.58 -10.02 -7.86
N GLY A 93 -17.35 -8.71 -7.81
CA GLY A 93 -18.16 -7.74 -8.55
C GLY A 93 -17.76 -7.68 -10.02
N GLU A 94 -18.50 -8.39 -10.90
CA GLU A 94 -18.46 -8.12 -12.34
C GLU A 94 -18.77 -6.64 -12.56
N VAL A 95 -17.87 -5.97 -13.28
CA VAL A 95 -18.08 -4.59 -13.74
C VAL A 95 -19.23 -4.63 -14.73
N GLU A 96 -20.46 -4.34 -14.30
CA GLU A 96 -21.50 -3.97 -15.24
C GLU A 96 -21.06 -2.68 -15.93
N ASP A 97 -20.71 -2.81 -17.22
CA ASP A 97 -20.47 -1.71 -18.14
C ASP A 97 -21.74 -0.85 -18.21
N ILE A 98 -21.80 0.21 -17.40
CA ILE A 98 -22.79 1.27 -17.56
C ILE A 98 -22.24 2.26 -18.59
N PHE A 99 -22.38 1.89 -19.87
CA PHE A 99 -22.44 2.84 -20.97
C PHE A 99 -23.85 2.75 -21.59
N ASP A 100 -24.67 3.76 -21.33
CA ASP A 100 -25.74 4.21 -22.22
C ASP A 100 -25.87 5.73 -22.10
#